data_AF-A0A3C0Z133-F1
#
_entry.id   AF-A0A3C0Z133-F1
#
_cell.length_a   1.000
_cell.length_b   1.000
_cell.length_c   1.000
_cell.angle_alpha   90.00
_cell.angle_beta   90.00
_cell.angle_gamma   90.00
#
_symmetry.space_group_name_H-M   'P 1'
#
loop_
_entity.id
_entity.type
_entity.pdbx_description
1 polymer ?
#
loop_
_entity_poly.entity_id
_entity_poly.type
_entity_poly.pdbx_seq_one_letter_code
_entity_poly.pdbx_strand_id
1 'polypeptide(L)'
;MSDAASIPGHERQLFETLKDVSRSFYLTMRVLPREIRYPIGLAYALARAADTISDTTTLASEARLEHLLLLRRAIESDNTASVNSVVEALMAQEPSDRDRRLFEFLPEALESLDSLEPTDATWVRAIVVALSRGMEFDLTYFPTESSGQIRALADWEALDEYTYLVAGCVGEFWTAVTMFHEPKLAHWDGQRMSQIGVRFGKALQLTNVLRDVPSDLRIGRIYLPQPALIEAGVTLPDLFDPQSAEAARAALVGGIRIALDHYAAAFEYFTAIPRSCVRLRLAVAWPILIGLGTLHAIASNAAWLDPARPSRVSRGWVNRMVGVSAVGVRSNSFMRAWFRRLKSQVERAL
;
A
#
# COMPACT_ATOMS: atom_id res chain seq x y z
N MET A 1 0.21 27.97 2.01
CA MET A 1 1.38 27.92 2.92
C MET A 1 1.14 28.95 4.01
N SER A 2 0.45 28.59 5.08
CA SER A 2 0.18 29.44 6.24
C SER A 2 -0.50 28.61 7.35
N ASP A 3 0.13 27.51 7.77
CA ASP A 3 -0.27 26.74 8.97
C ASP A 3 1.01 26.27 9.69
N ALA A 4 1.89 27.22 10.00
CA ALA A 4 3.11 26.99 10.78
C ALA A 4 2.94 27.45 12.24
N ALA A 5 1.69 27.51 12.73
CA ALA A 5 1.39 27.75 14.14
C ALA A 5 1.41 26.40 14.88
N SER A 6 2.43 26.23 15.73
CA SER A 6 2.67 25.14 16.70
C SER A 6 2.09 23.76 16.34
N ILE A 7 2.72 23.08 15.38
CA ILE A 7 2.60 21.62 15.26
C ILE A 7 3.12 21.03 16.59
N PRO A 8 2.32 20.28 17.36
CA PRO A 8 2.75 19.59 18.56
C PRO A 8 4.02 18.75 18.32
N GLY A 9 4.84 18.55 19.35
CA GLY A 9 6.12 17.82 19.23
C GLY A 9 5.95 16.45 18.57
N HIS A 10 4.96 15.68 19.03
CA HIS A 10 4.63 14.34 18.52
C HIS A 10 4.22 14.34 17.03
N GLU A 11 3.45 15.34 16.58
CA GLU A 11 3.07 15.48 15.17
C GLU A 11 4.32 15.74 14.31
N ARG A 12 5.25 16.58 14.79
CA ARG A 12 6.49 16.90 14.04
C ARG A 12 7.37 15.65 13.89
N GLN A 13 7.58 14.93 14.99
CA GLN A 13 8.40 13.72 15.01
C GLN A 13 7.81 12.65 14.08
N LEU A 14 6.48 12.45 14.11
CA LEU A 14 5.78 11.59 13.16
C LEU A 14 6.11 11.96 11.71
N PHE A 15 5.97 13.23 11.32
CA PHE A 15 6.21 13.64 9.93
C PHE A 15 7.68 13.54 9.50
N GLU A 16 8.62 13.72 10.41
CA GLU A 16 10.05 13.51 10.15
C GLU A 16 10.34 12.03 9.92
N THR A 17 9.84 11.13 10.79
CA THR A 17 9.93 9.68 10.61
C THR A 17 9.31 9.25 9.27
N LEU A 18 8.10 9.72 8.96
CA LEU A 18 7.38 9.37 7.72
C LEU A 18 8.10 9.82 6.44
N LYS A 19 8.76 10.98 6.47
CA LYS A 19 9.54 11.49 5.35
C LYS A 19 10.71 10.55 5.02
N ASP A 20 11.33 9.96 6.03
CA ASP A 20 12.46 9.06 5.88
C ASP A 20 11.98 7.66 5.44
N VAL A 21 10.82 7.20 5.92
CA VAL A 21 10.32 5.86 5.62
C VAL A 21 9.54 5.72 4.30
N SER A 22 8.96 6.78 3.74
CA SER A 22 8.17 6.61 2.50
C SER A 22 8.01 7.85 1.63
N ARG A 23 8.79 7.94 0.56
CA ARG A 23 8.73 9.10 -0.36
C ARG A 23 7.39 9.25 -1.08
N SER A 24 6.82 8.14 -1.57
CA SER A 24 5.58 8.16 -2.35
C SER A 24 4.35 8.44 -1.48
N PHE A 25 4.25 7.79 -0.32
CA PHE A 25 3.15 8.04 0.61
C PHE A 25 3.25 9.44 1.24
N TYR A 26 4.47 9.86 1.61
CA TYR A 26 4.70 11.19 2.17
C TYR A 26 4.27 12.31 1.21
N LEU A 27 4.42 12.13 -0.11
CA LEU A 27 3.91 13.09 -1.10
C LEU A 27 2.40 13.30 -0.95
N THR A 28 1.62 12.21 -0.88
CA THR A 28 0.17 12.22 -0.68
C THR A 28 -0.21 12.82 0.67
N MET A 29 0.49 12.45 1.74
CA MET A 29 0.22 12.97 3.07
C MET A 29 0.40 14.48 3.18
N ARG A 30 1.44 15.04 2.55
CA ARG A 30 1.70 16.48 2.57
C ARG A 30 0.55 17.31 2.02
N VAL A 31 -0.22 16.76 1.08
CA VAL A 31 -1.35 17.49 0.50
C VAL A 31 -2.62 17.32 1.31
N LEU A 32 -2.78 16.30 2.17
CA LEU A 32 -3.99 16.09 2.98
C LEU A 32 -4.27 17.24 3.97
N PRO A 33 -5.55 17.58 4.25
CA PRO A 33 -5.94 18.42 5.38
C PRO A 33 -5.38 17.91 6.72
N ARG A 34 -5.15 18.80 7.69
CA ARG A 34 -4.48 18.45 8.95
C ARG A 34 -5.21 17.35 9.71
N GLU A 35 -6.52 17.48 9.87
CA GLU A 35 -7.28 16.60 10.77
C GLU A 35 -7.41 15.17 10.22
N ILE A 36 -7.33 15.04 8.89
CA ILE A 36 -7.24 13.75 8.21
C ILE A 36 -5.81 13.19 8.26
N ARG A 37 -4.80 14.07 8.21
CA ARG A 37 -3.41 13.69 8.03
C ARG A 37 -2.84 12.99 9.26
N TYR A 38 -3.18 13.44 10.46
CA TYR A 38 -2.60 12.90 11.69
C TYR A 38 -2.97 11.43 11.94
N PRO A 39 -4.26 11.03 12.02
CA PRO A 39 -4.64 9.62 12.22
C PRO A 39 -4.11 8.71 11.09
N ILE A 40 -4.12 9.18 9.84
CA ILE A 40 -3.55 8.45 8.70
C ILE A 40 -2.04 8.27 8.84
N GLY A 41 -1.33 9.32 9.29
CA GLY A 41 0.10 9.27 9.53
C GLY A 41 0.46 8.28 10.62
N LEU A 42 -0.29 8.29 11.72
CA LEU A 42 -0.08 7.38 12.83
C LEU A 42 -0.32 5.92 12.44
N ALA A 43 -1.45 5.64 11.77
CA ALA A 43 -1.73 4.32 11.21
C ALA A 43 -0.61 3.84 10.28
N TYR A 44 -0.11 4.72 9.41
CA TYR A 44 0.99 4.38 8.52
C TYR A 44 2.29 4.09 9.27
N ALA A 45 2.64 4.87 10.29
CA ALA A 45 3.85 4.63 11.08
C ALA A 45 3.79 3.27 11.79
N LEU A 46 2.67 2.97 12.46
CA LEU A 46 2.45 1.68 13.13
C LEU A 46 2.48 0.51 12.14
N ALA A 47 1.77 0.63 11.02
CA ALA A 47 1.78 -0.38 9.97
C ALA A 47 3.18 -0.55 9.35
N ARG A 48 3.93 0.54 9.15
CA ARG A 48 5.29 0.46 8.61
C ARG A 48 6.26 -0.17 9.61
N ALA A 49 6.05 0.01 10.91
CA ALA A 49 6.83 -0.68 11.93
C ALA A 49 6.56 -2.18 11.87
N ALA A 50 5.29 -2.59 11.82
CA ALA A 50 4.89 -3.99 11.64
C ALA A 50 5.49 -4.63 10.37
N ASP A 51 5.43 -3.91 9.25
CA ASP A 51 6.02 -4.30 7.95
C ASP A 51 7.54 -4.47 8.04
N THR A 52 8.22 -3.56 8.75
CA THR A 52 9.67 -3.64 8.95
C THR A 52 10.07 -4.82 9.84
N ILE A 53 9.22 -5.18 10.82
CA ILE A 53 9.39 -6.39 11.64
C ILE A 53 9.22 -7.67 10.80
N SER A 54 8.24 -7.71 9.89
CA SER A 54 8.05 -8.87 9.01
C SER A 54 9.14 -9.00 7.93
N ASP A 55 9.66 -7.88 7.44
CA ASP A 55 10.59 -7.87 6.30
C ASP A 55 12.07 -7.99 6.69
N THR A 56 12.44 -7.75 7.95
CA THR A 56 13.85 -7.87 8.34
C THR A 56 14.37 -9.29 8.08
N THR A 57 15.61 -9.42 7.62
CA THR A 57 16.25 -10.72 7.38
C THR A 57 17.28 -11.08 8.46
N THR A 58 17.47 -10.20 9.44
CA THR A 58 18.39 -10.45 10.57
C THR A 58 17.81 -11.41 11.60
N LEU A 59 16.48 -11.46 11.68
CA LEU A 59 15.73 -12.35 12.56
C LEU A 59 15.20 -13.57 11.81
N ALA A 60 15.13 -14.71 12.51
CA ALA A 60 14.46 -15.90 12.01
C ALA A 60 12.96 -15.65 11.81
N SER A 61 12.32 -16.41 10.92
CA SER A 61 10.90 -16.25 10.58
C SER A 61 9.97 -16.33 11.79
N GLU A 62 10.26 -17.26 12.68
CA GLU A 62 9.51 -17.50 13.91
C GLU A 62 9.61 -16.31 14.87
N ALA A 63 10.81 -15.72 15.00
CA ALA A 63 11.01 -14.53 15.83
C ALA A 63 10.30 -13.29 15.24
N ARG A 64 10.33 -13.13 13.91
CA ARG A 64 9.58 -12.06 13.22
C ARG A 64 8.08 -12.17 13.50
N LEU A 65 7.55 -13.39 13.39
CA LEU A 65 6.13 -13.66 13.69
C LEU A 65 5.80 -13.37 15.16
N GLU A 66 6.64 -13.80 16.10
CA GLU A 66 6.44 -13.53 17.52
C GLU A 66 6.38 -12.03 17.82
N HIS A 67 7.34 -11.25 17.31
CA HIS A 67 7.37 -9.81 17.49
C HIS A 67 6.21 -9.09 16.82
N LEU A 68 5.79 -9.53 15.62
CA LEU A 68 4.62 -9.01 14.93
C LEU A 68 3.34 -9.23 15.77
N LEU A 69 3.17 -10.42 16.35
CA LEU A 69 2.01 -10.75 17.19
C LEU A 69 2.05 -10.03 18.55
N LEU A 70 3.24 -9.76 19.10
CA LEU A 70 3.40 -8.91 20.28
C LEU A 70 2.97 -7.47 19.99
N LEU A 71 3.43 -6.89 18.87
CA LEU A 71 3.02 -5.55 18.46
C LEU A 71 1.52 -5.47 18.20
N ARG A 72 0.94 -6.46 17.50
CA ARG A 72 -0.52 -6.53 17.26
C ARG A 72 -1.30 -6.52 18.58
N ARG A 73 -0.91 -7.34 19.55
CA ARG A 73 -1.54 -7.38 20.87
C ARG A 73 -1.44 -6.05 21.60
N ALA A 74 -0.31 -5.35 21.51
CA ALA A 74 -0.17 -4.02 22.10
C ALA A 74 -1.14 -3.01 21.50
N ILE A 75 -1.33 -3.04 20.18
CA ILE A 75 -2.29 -2.21 19.46
C ILE A 75 -3.74 -2.56 19.84
N GLU A 76 -4.03 -3.82 20.17
CA GLU A 76 -5.37 -4.27 20.57
C GLU A 76 -5.72 -3.97 22.04
N SER A 77 -4.74 -3.96 22.96
CA SER A 77 -4.99 -4.07 24.41
C SER A 77 -4.54 -2.88 25.27
N ASP A 78 -4.16 -1.75 24.68
CA ASP A 78 -3.62 -0.56 25.39
C ASP A 78 -2.45 -0.88 26.33
N ASN A 79 -1.73 -1.97 26.05
CA ASN A 79 -0.66 -2.45 26.90
C ASN A 79 0.71 -2.13 26.29
N THR A 80 1.22 -0.94 26.62
CA THR A 80 2.53 -0.44 26.16
C THR A 80 3.72 -1.26 26.71
N ALA A 81 3.56 -2.01 27.80
CA ALA A 81 4.64 -2.77 28.41
C ALA A 81 5.22 -3.87 27.50
N SER A 82 4.40 -4.44 26.59
CA SER A 82 4.87 -5.46 25.64
C SER A 82 5.63 -4.90 24.44
N VAL A 83 5.67 -3.57 24.26
CA VAL A 83 6.28 -2.94 23.09
C VAL A 83 7.75 -2.64 23.33
N ASN A 84 8.12 -2.29 24.56
CA ASN A 84 9.51 -2.01 24.91
C ASN A 84 10.41 -3.22 24.65
N SER A 85 9.93 -4.44 24.97
CA SER A 85 10.69 -5.66 24.68
C SER A 85 10.84 -5.93 23.17
N VAL A 86 9.81 -5.60 22.37
CA VAL A 86 9.90 -5.67 20.90
C VAL A 86 10.93 -4.67 20.39
N VAL A 87 10.89 -3.42 20.85
CA VAL A 87 11.85 -2.38 20.44
C VAL A 87 13.27 -2.78 20.83
N GLU A 88 13.51 -3.26 22.04
CA GLU A 88 14.83 -3.73 22.50
C GLU A 88 15.37 -4.85 21.60
N ALA A 89 14.55 -5.85 21.30
CA ALA A 89 14.94 -6.97 20.43
C ALA A 89 15.29 -6.51 19.01
N LEU A 90 14.52 -5.58 18.45
CA LEU A 90 14.76 -5.02 17.11
C LEU A 90 16.00 -4.12 17.07
N MET A 91 16.22 -3.32 18.10
CA MET A 91 17.39 -2.43 18.20
C MET A 91 18.70 -3.21 18.35
N ALA A 92 18.65 -4.37 19.01
CA ALA A 92 19.78 -5.30 19.12
C ALA A 92 20.23 -5.87 17.77
N GLN A 93 19.40 -5.79 16.71
CA GLN A 93 19.74 -6.21 15.36
C GLN A 93 20.47 -5.13 14.54
N GLU A 94 20.88 -4.03 15.18
CA GLU A 94 21.56 -2.90 14.52
C GLU A 94 20.82 -2.40 13.27
N PRO A 95 19.54 -1.99 13.38
CA PRO A 95 18.74 -1.58 12.24
C PRO A 95 19.35 -0.36 11.53
N SER A 96 18.91 -0.14 10.29
CA SER A 96 19.25 1.07 9.54
C SER A 96 18.83 2.33 10.32
N ASP A 97 19.48 3.47 10.08
CA ASP A 97 19.13 4.74 10.76
C ASP A 97 17.65 5.12 10.61
N ARG A 98 17.08 4.77 9.46
CA ARG A 98 15.67 4.99 9.15
C ARG A 98 14.76 4.12 10.01
N ASP A 99 15.05 2.83 10.10
CA ASP A 99 14.22 1.88 10.84
C ASP A 99 14.40 2.05 12.35
N ARG A 100 15.62 2.43 12.78
CA ARG A 100 15.92 2.86 14.15
C ARG A 100 14.97 3.96 14.62
N ARG A 101 14.86 5.06 13.86
CA ARG A 101 13.94 6.17 14.18
C ARG A 101 12.49 5.73 14.29
N LEU A 102 12.08 4.79 13.44
CA LEU A 102 10.72 4.25 13.46
C LEU A 102 10.46 3.43 14.73
N PHE A 103 11.41 2.60 15.15
CA PHE A 103 11.29 1.79 16.37
C PHE A 103 11.38 2.65 17.63
N GLU A 104 12.25 3.65 17.66
CA GLU A 104 12.34 4.62 18.76
C GLU A 104 11.03 5.41 18.94
N PHE A 105 10.33 5.69 17.85
CA PHE A 105 9.02 6.37 17.87
C PHE A 105 7.86 5.45 18.27
N LEU A 106 8.04 4.13 18.28
CA LEU A 106 6.93 3.18 18.45
C LEU A 106 6.18 3.31 19.79
N PRO A 107 6.84 3.48 20.95
CA PRO A 107 6.13 3.71 22.22
C PRO A 107 5.28 4.99 22.19
N GLU A 108 5.85 6.10 21.70
CA GLU A 108 5.14 7.38 21.57
C GLU A 108 3.98 7.31 20.57
N ALA A 109 4.12 6.49 19.51
CA ALA A 109 3.04 6.25 18.55
C ALA A 109 1.84 5.55 19.19
N LEU A 110 2.07 4.63 20.14
CA LEU A 110 0.98 3.96 20.86
C LEU A 110 0.33 4.88 21.88
N GLU A 111 1.11 5.66 22.63
CA GLU A 111 0.56 6.70 23.52
C GLU A 111 -0.28 7.73 22.72
N SER A 112 0.20 8.11 21.54
CA SER A 112 -0.52 8.98 20.61
C SER A 112 -1.84 8.35 20.15
N LEU A 113 -1.85 7.04 19.88
CA LEU A 113 -3.03 6.30 19.49
C LEU A 113 -4.09 6.30 20.59
N ASP A 114 -3.68 6.16 21.85
CA ASP A 114 -4.57 6.21 23.01
C ASP A 114 -5.17 7.60 23.23
N SER A 115 -4.48 8.64 22.77
CA SER A 115 -4.91 10.04 22.87
C SER A 115 -5.79 10.53 21.71
N LEU A 116 -5.97 9.71 20.65
CA LEU A 116 -6.80 10.07 19.50
C LEU A 116 -8.29 10.17 19.88
N GLU A 117 -9.04 10.89 19.05
CA GLU A 117 -10.51 10.82 19.10
C GLU A 117 -10.96 9.35 19.01
N PRO A 118 -11.93 8.90 19.83
CA PRO A 118 -12.27 7.48 19.94
C PRO A 118 -12.62 6.80 18.61
N THR A 119 -13.25 7.55 17.70
CA THR A 119 -13.58 7.08 16.35
C THR A 119 -12.31 6.85 15.53
N ASP A 120 -11.36 7.79 15.54
CA ASP A 120 -10.09 7.63 14.84
C ASP A 120 -9.25 6.51 15.46
N ALA A 121 -9.16 6.43 16.79
CA ALA A 121 -8.44 5.38 17.49
C ALA A 121 -8.95 3.98 17.10
N THR A 122 -10.28 3.80 17.06
CA THR A 122 -10.92 2.54 16.63
C THR A 122 -10.51 2.17 15.21
N TRP A 123 -10.55 3.14 14.30
CA TRP A 123 -10.20 2.94 12.89
C TRP A 123 -8.70 2.67 12.69
N VAL A 124 -7.82 3.39 13.41
CA VAL A 124 -6.37 3.18 13.37
C VAL A 124 -6.00 1.79 13.90
N ARG A 125 -6.60 1.35 15.01
CA ARG A 125 -6.39 -0.02 15.54
C ARG A 125 -6.85 -1.06 14.53
N ALA A 126 -8.08 -0.94 14.03
CA ALA A 126 -8.65 -1.89 13.09
C ALA A 126 -7.80 -2.06 11.83
N ILE A 127 -7.30 -0.95 11.25
CA ILE A 127 -6.48 -1.02 10.04
C ILE A 127 -5.11 -1.66 10.30
N VAL A 128 -4.43 -1.29 11.37
CA VAL A 128 -3.10 -1.86 11.64
C VAL A 128 -3.21 -3.34 11.99
N VAL A 129 -4.26 -3.75 12.71
CA VAL A 129 -4.56 -5.17 12.95
C VAL A 129 -4.80 -5.90 11.63
N ALA A 130 -5.64 -5.36 10.74
CA ALA A 130 -5.91 -5.99 9.45
C ALA A 130 -4.64 -6.13 8.59
N LEU A 131 -3.83 -5.07 8.48
CA LEU A 131 -2.55 -5.09 7.75
C LEU A 131 -1.58 -6.11 8.34
N SER A 132 -1.48 -6.19 9.68
CA SER A 132 -0.61 -7.15 10.34
C SER A 132 -1.03 -8.60 10.10
N ARG A 133 -2.31 -8.88 9.81
CA ARG A 133 -2.76 -10.24 9.41
C ARG A 133 -2.26 -10.60 8.02
N GLY A 134 -2.16 -9.64 7.10
CA GLY A 134 -1.51 -9.85 5.81
C GLY A 134 -0.01 -10.17 5.95
N MET A 135 0.68 -9.48 6.86
CA MET A 135 2.09 -9.76 7.17
C MET A 135 2.29 -11.14 7.82
N GLU A 136 1.39 -11.54 8.73
CA GLU A 136 1.38 -12.89 9.29
C GLU A 136 1.11 -13.95 8.22
N PHE A 137 0.19 -13.68 7.29
CA PHE A 137 -0.04 -14.56 6.15
C PHE A 137 1.25 -14.74 5.35
N ASP A 138 2.00 -13.67 5.06
CA ASP A 138 3.26 -13.80 4.33
C ASP A 138 4.29 -14.68 5.06
N LEU A 139 4.41 -14.54 6.39
CA LEU A 139 5.35 -15.30 7.21
C LEU A 139 4.97 -16.78 7.40
N THR A 140 3.69 -17.13 7.26
CA THR A 140 3.15 -18.47 7.54
C THR A 140 2.76 -19.25 6.29
N TYR A 141 2.38 -18.56 5.22
CA TYR A 141 1.98 -19.16 3.96
C TYR A 141 3.18 -19.42 3.06
N PHE A 142 4.06 -18.44 2.87
CA PHE A 142 5.21 -18.58 1.98
C PHE A 142 6.38 -19.28 2.67
N PRO A 143 7.24 -19.97 1.91
CA PRO A 143 8.46 -20.52 2.47
C PRO A 143 9.40 -19.40 2.95
N THR A 144 10.30 -19.74 3.87
CA THR A 144 11.33 -18.79 4.31
C THR A 144 12.26 -18.44 3.16
N GLU A 145 12.78 -17.22 3.17
CA GLU A 145 13.53 -16.62 2.06
C GLU A 145 14.84 -17.38 1.75
N SER A 146 15.35 -18.14 2.73
CA SER A 146 16.55 -18.97 2.63
C SER A 146 16.30 -20.44 2.30
N SER A 147 15.04 -20.88 2.23
CA SER A 147 14.69 -22.29 2.03
C SER A 147 15.00 -22.84 0.62
N GLY A 148 15.15 -21.96 -0.37
CA GLY A 148 15.24 -22.33 -1.79
C GLY A 148 13.92 -22.87 -2.37
N GLN A 149 12.82 -22.86 -1.61
CA GLN A 149 11.49 -23.26 -2.06
C GLN A 149 10.72 -22.07 -2.63
N ILE A 150 9.77 -22.34 -3.52
CA ILE A 150 8.84 -21.35 -4.07
C ILE A 150 7.42 -21.82 -3.82
N ARG A 151 6.54 -20.90 -3.46
CA ARG A 151 5.10 -21.14 -3.40
C ARG A 151 4.34 -20.05 -4.12
N ALA A 152 3.32 -20.46 -4.87
CA ALA A 152 2.33 -19.56 -5.47
C ALA A 152 1.01 -19.60 -4.68
N LEU A 153 0.18 -18.56 -4.81
CA LEU A 153 -1.18 -18.57 -4.26
C LEU A 153 -2.05 -19.63 -4.93
N ALA A 154 -3.01 -20.16 -4.17
CA ALA A 154 -3.87 -21.26 -4.62
C ALA A 154 -4.78 -20.88 -5.80
N ASP A 155 -5.37 -19.68 -5.76
CA ASP A 155 -6.33 -19.21 -6.76
C ASP A 155 -6.45 -17.67 -6.71
N TRP A 156 -7.33 -17.13 -7.56
CA TRP A 156 -7.62 -15.69 -7.62
C TRP A 156 -8.36 -15.17 -6.38
N GLU A 157 -9.09 -16.02 -5.66
CA GLU A 157 -9.80 -15.65 -4.43
C GLU A 157 -8.80 -15.44 -3.28
N ALA A 158 -7.81 -16.31 -3.14
CA ALA A 158 -6.69 -16.14 -2.23
C ALA A 158 -5.92 -14.83 -2.51
N LEU A 159 -5.73 -14.46 -3.78
CA LEU A 159 -5.13 -13.18 -4.15
C LEU A 159 -6.04 -11.99 -3.78
N ASP A 160 -7.35 -12.12 -3.96
CA ASP A 160 -8.33 -11.09 -3.59
C ASP A 160 -8.39 -10.87 -2.06
N GLU A 161 -8.37 -11.95 -1.28
CA GLU A 161 -8.28 -11.91 0.18
C GLU A 161 -6.96 -11.31 0.65
N TYR A 162 -5.83 -11.76 0.09
CA TYR A 162 -4.52 -11.20 0.40
C TYR A 162 -4.49 -9.70 0.12
N THR A 163 -4.90 -9.27 -1.07
CA THR A 163 -4.91 -7.84 -1.44
C THR A 163 -5.90 -7.03 -0.61
N TYR A 164 -6.95 -7.63 -0.05
CA TYR A 164 -7.77 -6.99 0.97
C TYR A 164 -6.96 -6.73 2.24
N LEU A 165 -6.32 -7.76 2.79
CA LEU A 165 -5.60 -7.67 4.07
C LEU A 165 -4.45 -6.67 4.04
N VAL A 166 -3.70 -6.58 2.94
CA VAL A 166 -2.53 -5.70 2.86
C VAL A 166 -2.80 -4.31 2.26
N ALA A 167 -3.98 -4.06 1.69
CA ALA A 167 -4.28 -2.77 1.07
C ALA A 167 -5.76 -2.41 0.94
N GLY A 168 -6.65 -3.37 0.67
CA GLY A 168 -8.08 -3.11 0.53
C GLY A 168 -8.69 -2.53 1.82
N CYS A 169 -8.36 -3.08 2.97
CA CYS A 169 -8.76 -2.58 4.30
C CYS A 169 -8.39 -1.10 4.50
N VAL A 170 -7.29 -0.61 3.90
CA VAL A 170 -6.88 0.80 3.96
C VAL A 170 -7.93 1.70 3.33
N GLY A 171 -8.66 1.22 2.33
CA GLY A 171 -9.75 1.93 1.69
C GLY A 171 -10.94 2.19 2.61
N GLU A 172 -11.27 1.25 3.50
CA GLU A 172 -12.33 1.41 4.51
C GLU A 172 -11.92 2.47 5.53
N PHE A 173 -10.72 2.30 6.09
CA PHE A 173 -10.10 3.23 7.03
C PHE A 173 -10.04 4.66 6.47
N TRP A 174 -9.48 4.82 5.27
CA TRP A 174 -9.36 6.11 4.61
C TRP A 174 -10.73 6.75 4.40
N THR A 175 -11.73 5.97 3.97
CA THR A 175 -13.08 6.49 3.75
C THR A 175 -13.72 6.96 5.04
N ALA A 176 -13.63 6.17 6.11
CA ALA A 176 -14.22 6.51 7.39
C ALA A 176 -13.58 7.77 7.99
N VAL A 177 -12.25 7.84 8.07
CA VAL A 177 -11.51 8.99 8.60
C VAL A 177 -11.79 10.25 7.76
N THR A 178 -11.79 10.13 6.43
CA THR A 178 -12.06 11.30 5.56
C THR A 178 -13.49 11.79 5.68
N MET A 179 -14.49 10.89 5.77
CA MET A 179 -15.89 11.29 5.98
C MET A 179 -16.11 11.95 7.34
N PHE A 180 -15.43 11.45 8.38
CA PHE A 180 -15.52 12.02 9.73
C PHE A 180 -14.97 13.46 9.78
N HIS A 181 -13.85 13.73 9.12
CA HIS A 181 -13.15 15.02 9.20
C HIS A 181 -13.45 16.00 8.05
N GLU A 182 -14.12 15.59 6.98
CA GLU A 182 -14.52 16.49 5.87
C GLU A 182 -16.06 16.55 5.73
N PRO A 183 -16.71 17.57 6.31
CA PRO A 183 -18.17 17.71 6.28
C PRO A 183 -18.76 17.77 4.87
N LYS A 184 -17.98 18.18 3.85
CA LYS A 184 -18.44 18.18 2.44
C LYS A 184 -18.68 16.78 1.90
N LEU A 185 -18.22 15.73 2.58
CA LEU A 185 -18.47 14.32 2.24
C LEU A 185 -19.70 13.74 2.95
N ALA A 186 -20.43 14.51 3.77
CA ALA A 186 -21.60 14.01 4.51
C ALA A 186 -22.74 13.45 3.62
N HIS A 187 -22.71 13.76 2.31
CA HIS A 187 -23.65 13.23 1.32
C HIS A 187 -23.30 11.82 0.82
N TRP A 188 -22.14 11.28 1.20
CA TRP A 188 -21.72 9.94 0.81
C TRP A 188 -22.52 8.87 1.56
N ASP A 189 -22.90 7.83 0.84
CA ASP A 189 -23.24 6.54 1.44
C ASP A 189 -21.94 5.89 1.92
N GLY A 190 -21.73 5.86 3.24
CA GLY A 190 -20.51 5.35 3.85
C GLY A 190 -20.21 3.89 3.52
N GLN A 191 -21.23 3.04 3.45
CA GLN A 191 -21.05 1.62 3.14
C GLN A 191 -20.59 1.45 1.69
N ARG A 192 -21.29 2.10 0.75
CA ARG A 192 -20.92 2.06 -0.67
C ARG A 192 -19.52 2.62 -0.90
N MET A 193 -19.21 3.77 -0.32
CA MET A 193 -17.92 4.41 -0.51
C MET A 193 -16.79 3.60 0.12
N SER A 194 -17.04 2.92 1.23
CA SER A 194 -16.10 1.98 1.84
C SER A 194 -15.77 0.83 0.89
N GLN A 195 -16.78 0.18 0.29
CA GLN A 195 -16.59 -0.89 -0.69
C GLN A 195 -15.82 -0.44 -1.95
N ILE A 196 -16.10 0.77 -2.44
CA ILE A 196 -15.33 1.38 -3.54
C ILE A 196 -13.89 1.65 -3.09
N GLY A 197 -13.70 2.13 -1.86
CA GLY A 197 -12.40 2.32 -1.22
C GLY A 197 -11.59 1.01 -1.16
N VAL A 198 -12.21 -0.10 -0.78
CA VAL A 198 -11.58 -1.43 -0.79
C VAL A 198 -11.04 -1.78 -2.16
N ARG A 199 -11.86 -1.59 -3.21
CA ARG A 199 -11.42 -1.82 -4.59
C ARG A 199 -10.27 -0.91 -4.97
N PHE A 200 -10.27 0.35 -4.53
CA PHE A 200 -9.14 1.25 -4.77
C PHE A 200 -7.85 0.74 -4.13
N GLY A 201 -7.89 0.34 -2.86
CA GLY A 201 -6.73 -0.27 -2.18
C GLY A 201 -6.20 -1.51 -2.93
N LYS A 202 -7.10 -2.41 -3.34
CA LYS A 202 -6.77 -3.59 -4.15
C LYS A 202 -6.12 -3.23 -5.49
N ALA A 203 -6.57 -2.18 -6.17
CA ALA A 203 -5.97 -1.71 -7.43
C ALA A 203 -4.47 -1.39 -7.26
N LEU A 204 -4.16 -0.67 -6.18
CA LEU A 204 -2.79 -0.25 -5.86
C LEU A 204 -1.92 -1.48 -5.54
N GLN A 205 -2.44 -2.41 -4.73
CA GLN A 205 -1.68 -3.59 -4.35
C GLN A 205 -1.46 -4.56 -5.50
N LEU A 206 -2.49 -4.84 -6.32
CA LEU A 206 -2.32 -5.66 -7.51
C LEU A 206 -1.28 -5.07 -8.44
N THR A 207 -1.21 -3.74 -8.55
CA THR A 207 -0.16 -3.09 -9.34
C THR A 207 1.25 -3.37 -8.77
N ASN A 208 1.41 -3.40 -7.45
CA ASN A 208 2.68 -3.76 -6.81
C ASN A 208 3.00 -5.25 -7.03
N VAL A 209 2.04 -6.15 -6.76
CA VAL A 209 2.15 -7.59 -6.99
C VAL A 209 2.65 -7.90 -8.41
N LEU A 210 2.05 -7.28 -9.43
CA LEU A 210 2.41 -7.52 -10.83
C LEU A 210 3.76 -6.89 -11.21
N ARG A 211 4.13 -5.77 -10.57
CA ARG A 211 5.42 -5.10 -10.80
C ARG A 211 6.58 -5.87 -10.20
N ASP A 212 6.37 -6.44 -9.02
CA ASP A 212 7.43 -6.92 -8.14
C ASP A 212 7.62 -8.45 -8.21
N VAL A 213 6.88 -9.15 -9.08
CA VAL A 213 7.07 -10.59 -9.36
C VAL A 213 8.55 -11.00 -9.46
N PRO A 214 9.44 -10.29 -10.20
CA PRO A 214 10.84 -10.69 -10.28
C PRO A 214 11.57 -10.68 -8.94
N SER A 215 11.26 -9.71 -8.06
CA SER A 215 11.87 -9.63 -6.73
C SER A 215 11.26 -10.63 -5.76
N ASP A 216 9.94 -10.79 -5.79
CA ASP A 216 9.22 -11.67 -4.87
C ASP A 216 9.59 -13.13 -5.14
N LEU A 217 9.76 -13.50 -6.42
CA LEU A 217 10.23 -14.82 -6.82
C LEU A 217 11.57 -15.21 -6.15
N ARG A 218 12.51 -14.25 -6.03
CA ARG A 218 13.84 -14.52 -5.45
C ARG A 218 13.81 -14.83 -3.95
N ILE A 219 12.73 -14.46 -3.28
CA ILE A 219 12.50 -14.77 -1.87
C ILE A 219 11.45 -15.87 -1.69
N GLY A 220 11.13 -16.60 -2.75
CA GLY A 220 10.23 -17.76 -2.72
C GLY A 220 8.74 -17.44 -2.78
N ARG A 221 8.37 -16.17 -3.05
CA ARG A 221 6.97 -15.70 -3.04
C ARG A 221 6.46 -15.45 -4.45
N ILE A 222 5.33 -16.06 -4.80
CA ILE A 222 4.59 -15.77 -6.04
C ILE A 222 3.13 -15.49 -5.70
N TYR A 223 2.72 -14.24 -5.78
CA TYR A 223 1.34 -13.84 -5.50
C TYR A 223 0.38 -14.15 -6.67
N LEU A 224 0.90 -14.30 -7.90
CA LEU A 224 0.08 -14.75 -9.02
C LEU A 224 -0.42 -16.19 -8.76
N PRO A 225 -1.71 -16.49 -9.03
CA PRO A 225 -2.24 -17.81 -8.73
C PRO A 225 -1.60 -18.93 -9.54
N GLN A 226 -1.34 -20.06 -8.88
CA GLN A 226 -0.75 -21.24 -9.51
C GLN A 226 -1.55 -21.76 -10.72
N PRO A 227 -2.90 -21.85 -10.67
CA PRO A 227 -3.68 -22.28 -11.83
C PRO A 227 -3.49 -21.35 -13.04
N ALA A 228 -3.40 -20.03 -12.81
CA ALA A 228 -3.19 -19.07 -13.90
C ALA A 228 -1.81 -19.22 -14.55
N LEU A 229 -0.79 -19.58 -13.78
CA LEU A 229 0.56 -19.87 -14.29
C LEU A 229 0.57 -21.18 -15.11
N ILE A 230 -0.11 -22.23 -14.62
CA ILE A 230 -0.26 -23.50 -15.33
C ILE A 230 -1.03 -23.32 -16.64
N GLU A 231 -2.13 -22.56 -16.63
CA GLU A 231 -2.90 -22.22 -17.84
C GLU A 231 -2.07 -21.42 -18.86
N ALA A 232 -1.14 -20.60 -18.39
CA ALA A 232 -0.16 -19.90 -19.22
C ALA A 232 0.97 -20.82 -19.73
N GLY A 233 1.01 -22.09 -19.31
CA GLY A 233 1.99 -23.08 -19.75
C GLY A 233 3.35 -22.97 -19.06
N VAL A 234 3.42 -22.35 -17.87
CA VAL A 234 4.65 -22.21 -17.10
C VAL A 234 4.55 -22.86 -15.73
N THR A 235 5.64 -23.48 -15.29
CA THR A 235 5.82 -23.96 -13.91
C THR A 235 6.54 -22.91 -13.06
N LEU A 236 6.55 -23.07 -11.74
CA LEU A 236 7.23 -22.11 -10.84
C LEU A 236 8.74 -21.99 -11.12
N PRO A 237 9.50 -23.09 -11.35
CA PRO A 237 10.91 -22.98 -11.71
C PRO A 237 11.17 -22.20 -13.01
N ASP A 238 10.27 -22.30 -14.00
CA ASP A 238 10.42 -21.61 -15.28
C ASP A 238 10.46 -20.08 -15.12
N LEU A 239 9.83 -19.54 -14.07
CA LEU A 239 9.79 -18.10 -13.80
C LEU A 239 11.17 -17.50 -13.49
N PHE A 240 12.17 -18.31 -13.12
CA PHE A 240 13.55 -17.85 -12.93
C PHE A 240 14.27 -17.57 -14.25
N ASP A 241 13.82 -18.16 -15.36
CA ASP A 241 14.34 -17.86 -16.68
C ASP A 241 13.59 -16.68 -17.28
N PRO A 242 14.23 -15.50 -17.50
CA PRO A 242 13.57 -14.36 -18.12
C PRO A 242 13.00 -14.65 -19.52
N GLN A 243 13.43 -15.73 -20.20
CA GLN A 243 12.88 -16.15 -21.48
C GLN A 243 11.44 -16.71 -21.37
N SER A 244 11.01 -17.14 -20.17
CA SER A 244 9.64 -17.58 -19.92
C SER A 244 8.61 -16.44 -19.85
N ALA A 245 9.06 -15.19 -19.90
CA ALA A 245 8.21 -14.00 -19.75
C ALA A 245 7.05 -13.96 -20.76
N GLU A 246 7.27 -14.39 -22.00
CA GLU A 246 6.22 -14.45 -23.02
C GLU A 246 5.21 -15.57 -22.73
N ALA A 247 5.67 -16.75 -22.32
CA ALA A 247 4.78 -17.85 -21.94
C ALA A 247 3.92 -17.47 -20.72
N ALA A 248 4.53 -16.89 -19.69
CA ALA A 248 3.85 -16.43 -18.47
C ALA A 248 2.95 -15.19 -18.69
N ARG A 249 2.95 -14.58 -19.88
CA ARG A 249 2.26 -13.31 -20.18
C ARG A 249 0.76 -13.40 -19.92
N ALA A 250 0.13 -14.54 -20.18
CA ALA A 250 -1.31 -14.71 -19.97
C ALA A 250 -1.72 -14.51 -18.49
N ALA A 251 -0.93 -15.03 -17.55
CA ALA A 251 -1.16 -14.84 -16.11
C ALA A 251 -1.02 -13.36 -15.70
N LEU A 252 0.00 -12.69 -16.21
CA LEU A 252 0.21 -11.26 -16.01
C LEU A 252 -0.99 -10.44 -16.53
N VAL A 253 -1.45 -10.72 -17.75
CA VAL A 253 -2.60 -10.04 -18.37
C VAL A 253 -3.87 -10.24 -17.55
N GLY A 254 -4.09 -11.44 -17.00
CA GLY A 254 -5.20 -11.72 -16.07
C GLY A 254 -5.19 -10.77 -14.88
N GLY A 255 -4.05 -10.65 -14.20
CA GLY A 255 -3.88 -9.72 -13.08
C GLY A 255 -4.05 -8.25 -13.48
N ILE A 256 -3.54 -7.83 -14.65
CA ILE A 256 -3.70 -6.45 -15.14
C ILE A 256 -5.18 -6.12 -15.37
N ARG A 257 -5.97 -7.05 -15.93
CA ARG A 257 -7.40 -6.84 -16.16
C ARG A 257 -8.16 -6.62 -14.86
N ILE A 258 -7.89 -7.46 -13.85
CA ILE A 258 -8.48 -7.30 -12.51
C ILE A 258 -8.09 -5.94 -11.91
N ALA A 259 -6.82 -5.56 -12.00
CA ALA A 259 -6.35 -4.27 -11.52
C ALA A 259 -7.05 -3.08 -12.24
N LEU A 260 -7.25 -3.16 -13.56
CA LEU A 260 -7.97 -2.14 -14.33
C LEU A 260 -9.44 -1.99 -13.90
N ASP A 261 -10.11 -3.10 -13.57
CA ASP A 261 -11.48 -3.06 -13.04
C ASP A 261 -11.53 -2.39 -11.68
N HIS A 262 -10.57 -2.67 -10.80
CA HIS A 262 -10.43 -1.96 -9.53
C HIS A 262 -10.10 -0.47 -9.71
N TYR A 263 -9.26 -0.10 -10.68
CA TYR A 263 -9.01 1.31 -10.99
C TYR A 263 -10.24 2.05 -11.50
N ALA A 264 -11.19 1.36 -12.17
CA ALA A 264 -12.45 1.98 -12.55
C ALA A 264 -13.26 2.41 -11.30
N ALA A 265 -13.29 1.57 -10.25
CA ALA A 265 -13.87 1.93 -8.96
C ALA A 265 -13.09 3.05 -8.25
N ALA A 266 -11.76 3.00 -8.28
CA ALA A 266 -10.94 4.09 -7.75
C ALA A 266 -11.24 5.45 -8.42
N PHE A 267 -11.53 5.45 -9.72
CA PHE A 267 -11.93 6.65 -10.42
C PHE A 267 -13.34 7.13 -10.03
N GLU A 268 -14.28 6.20 -9.80
CA GLU A 268 -15.59 6.53 -9.21
C GLU A 268 -15.41 7.24 -7.86
N TYR A 269 -14.59 6.67 -6.97
CA TYR A 269 -14.22 7.25 -5.68
C TYR A 269 -13.74 8.69 -5.84
N PHE A 270 -12.77 8.91 -6.74
CA PHE A 270 -12.25 10.24 -7.04
C PHE A 270 -13.33 11.22 -7.50
N THR A 271 -14.23 10.79 -8.38
CA THR A 271 -15.28 11.66 -8.92
C THR A 271 -16.37 12.00 -7.91
N ALA A 272 -16.58 11.17 -6.90
CA ALA A 272 -17.50 11.41 -5.79
C ALA A 272 -17.00 12.50 -4.83
N ILE A 273 -15.69 12.78 -4.79
CA ILE A 273 -15.13 13.84 -3.96
C ILE A 273 -15.52 15.21 -4.55
N PRO A 274 -16.13 16.14 -3.78
CA PRO A 274 -16.49 17.46 -4.27
C PRO A 274 -15.31 18.21 -4.91
N ARG A 275 -15.56 18.89 -6.02
CA ARG A 275 -14.53 19.63 -6.79
C ARG A 275 -13.81 20.71 -5.97
N SER A 276 -14.45 21.20 -4.90
CA SER A 276 -13.87 22.14 -3.94
C SER A 276 -12.81 21.53 -3.03
N CYS A 277 -12.83 20.21 -2.78
CA CYS A 277 -11.90 19.49 -1.92
C CYS A 277 -10.59 19.17 -2.66
N VAL A 278 -9.91 20.21 -3.18
CA VAL A 278 -8.74 20.09 -4.06
C VAL A 278 -7.65 19.18 -3.48
N ARG A 279 -7.36 19.36 -2.18
CA ARG A 279 -6.32 18.63 -1.45
C ARG A 279 -6.59 17.12 -1.41
N LEU A 280 -7.81 16.74 -1.03
CA LEU A 280 -8.25 15.34 -0.98
C LEU A 280 -8.30 14.73 -2.40
N ARG A 281 -8.78 15.50 -3.38
CA ARG A 281 -8.79 15.06 -4.78
C ARG A 281 -7.38 14.78 -5.31
N LEU A 282 -6.38 15.60 -4.97
CA LEU A 282 -4.99 15.36 -5.35
C LEU A 282 -4.44 14.11 -4.65
N ALA A 283 -4.72 13.96 -3.35
CA ALA A 283 -4.29 12.80 -2.56
C ALA A 283 -4.79 11.47 -3.15
N VAL A 284 -6.02 11.45 -3.68
CA VAL A 284 -6.62 10.29 -4.34
C VAL A 284 -6.17 10.15 -5.80
N ALA A 285 -6.05 11.25 -6.55
CA ALA A 285 -5.68 11.21 -7.97
C ALA A 285 -4.26 10.69 -8.20
N TRP A 286 -3.29 11.06 -7.36
CA TRP A 286 -1.89 10.70 -7.60
C TRP A 286 -1.63 9.20 -7.56
N PRO A 287 -2.08 8.43 -6.55
CA PRO A 287 -1.95 6.97 -6.55
C PRO A 287 -2.62 6.32 -7.77
N ILE A 288 -3.81 6.78 -8.17
CA ILE A 288 -4.52 6.26 -9.36
C ILE A 288 -3.68 6.47 -10.63
N LEU A 289 -3.19 7.69 -10.84
CA LEU A 289 -2.42 8.04 -12.03
C LEU A 289 -1.08 7.31 -12.08
N ILE A 290 -0.36 7.24 -10.95
CA ILE A 290 0.90 6.49 -10.82
C ILE A 290 0.66 5.01 -11.08
N GLY A 291 -0.41 4.47 -10.50
CA GLY A 291 -0.86 3.10 -10.66
C GLY A 291 -1.09 2.72 -12.11
N LEU A 292 -1.92 3.47 -12.82
CA LEU A 292 -2.16 3.25 -14.27
C LEU A 292 -0.92 3.46 -15.13
N GLY A 293 -0.08 4.45 -14.81
CA GLY A 293 1.20 4.66 -15.49
C GLY A 293 2.15 3.47 -15.29
N THR A 294 2.12 2.86 -14.12
CA THR A 294 2.91 1.66 -13.78
C THR A 294 2.35 0.43 -14.48
N LEU A 295 1.03 0.22 -14.50
CA LEU A 295 0.40 -0.85 -15.28
C LEU A 295 0.73 -0.74 -16.77
N HIS A 296 0.78 0.47 -17.33
CA HIS A 296 1.22 0.65 -18.71
C HIS A 296 2.68 0.23 -18.90
N ALA A 297 3.57 0.62 -17.98
CA ALA A 297 4.97 0.22 -18.02
C ALA A 297 5.11 -1.31 -17.93
N ILE A 298 4.33 -1.97 -17.08
CA ILE A 298 4.28 -3.44 -16.95
C ILE A 298 3.79 -4.08 -18.25
N ALA A 299 2.62 -3.66 -18.77
CA ALA A 299 2.04 -4.23 -20.00
C ALA A 299 2.97 -4.07 -21.22
N SER A 300 3.70 -2.96 -21.28
CA SER A 300 4.64 -2.67 -22.37
C SER A 300 6.00 -3.38 -22.23
N ASN A 301 6.25 -4.07 -21.11
CA ASN A 301 7.53 -4.72 -20.84
C ASN A 301 7.51 -6.19 -21.27
N ALA A 302 8.13 -6.49 -22.40
CA ALA A 302 8.29 -7.88 -22.86
C ALA A 302 9.20 -8.72 -21.95
N ALA A 303 10.10 -8.07 -21.19
CA ALA A 303 11.03 -8.73 -20.27
C ALA A 303 10.62 -8.50 -18.80
N TRP A 304 9.32 -8.61 -18.49
CA TRP A 304 8.78 -8.27 -17.17
C TRP A 304 9.26 -9.19 -16.03
N LEU A 305 9.80 -10.37 -16.36
CA LEU A 305 10.47 -11.26 -15.39
C LEU A 305 11.94 -10.91 -15.14
N ASP A 306 12.55 -10.04 -15.98
CA ASP A 306 13.97 -9.67 -15.84
C ASP A 306 14.14 -8.55 -14.78
N PRO A 307 14.82 -8.81 -13.65
CA PRO A 307 15.05 -7.80 -12.63
C PRO A 307 15.95 -6.64 -13.09
N ALA A 308 16.75 -6.84 -14.15
CA ALA A 308 17.55 -5.77 -14.74
C ALA A 308 16.69 -4.78 -15.56
N ARG A 309 15.42 -5.13 -15.85
CA ARG A 309 14.50 -4.31 -16.66
C ARG A 309 13.20 -4.02 -15.91
N PRO A 310 13.25 -3.31 -14.76
CA PRO A 310 12.09 -3.08 -13.92
C PRO A 310 11.07 -2.13 -14.56
N SER A 311 9.78 -2.47 -14.43
CA SER A 311 8.66 -1.65 -14.90
C SER A 311 8.38 -0.49 -13.94
N ARG A 312 8.85 0.73 -14.27
CA ARG A 312 8.69 1.91 -13.40
C ARG A 312 8.38 3.18 -14.18
N VAL A 313 7.55 4.04 -13.59
CA VAL A 313 7.38 5.42 -14.08
C VAL A 313 8.58 6.28 -13.66
N SER A 314 9.04 7.14 -14.57
CA SER A 314 10.21 8.00 -14.29
C SER A 314 9.87 9.16 -13.36
N ARG A 315 10.87 9.72 -12.67
CA ARG A 315 10.69 10.93 -11.83
C ARG A 315 10.16 12.11 -12.64
N GLY A 316 10.64 12.28 -13.87
CA GLY A 316 10.15 13.34 -14.78
C GLY A 316 8.67 13.16 -15.13
N TRP A 317 8.23 11.91 -15.33
CA TRP A 317 6.82 11.58 -15.53
C TRP A 317 5.99 11.95 -14.30
N VAL A 318 6.44 11.58 -13.09
CA VAL A 318 5.76 11.89 -11.82
C VAL A 318 5.66 13.40 -11.60
N ASN A 319 6.75 14.14 -11.80
CA ASN A 319 6.75 15.60 -11.64
C ASN A 319 5.78 16.28 -12.61
N ARG A 320 5.73 15.83 -13.86
CA ARG A 320 4.77 16.33 -14.86
C ARG A 320 3.33 16.00 -14.45
N MET A 321 3.10 14.78 -13.98
CA MET A 321 1.79 14.35 -13.50
C MET A 321 1.31 15.21 -12.33
N VAL A 322 2.18 15.48 -11.35
CA VAL A 322 1.90 16.37 -10.22
C VAL A 322 1.56 17.80 -10.70
N GLY A 323 2.36 18.38 -11.59
CA GLY A 323 2.12 19.72 -12.10
C GLY A 323 0.80 19.86 -12.88
N VAL A 324 0.52 18.92 -13.78
CA VAL A 324 -0.71 18.94 -14.59
C VAL A 324 -1.95 18.68 -13.73
N SER A 325 -1.87 17.74 -12.78
CA SER A 325 -3.00 17.44 -11.88
C SER A 325 -3.30 18.61 -10.95
N ALA A 326 -2.29 19.33 -10.43
CA ALA A 326 -2.49 20.50 -9.57
C ALA A 326 -3.41 21.56 -10.21
N VAL A 327 -3.34 21.74 -11.53
CA VAL A 327 -4.19 22.67 -12.28
C VAL A 327 -5.53 22.03 -12.66
N GLY A 328 -5.52 20.77 -13.10
CA GLY A 328 -6.68 20.11 -13.70
C GLY A 328 -7.63 19.39 -12.74
N VAL A 329 -7.22 19.13 -11.49
CA VAL A 329 -7.92 18.20 -10.57
C VAL A 329 -9.37 18.61 -10.27
N ARG A 330 -9.70 19.90 -10.35
CA ARG A 330 -11.07 20.42 -10.11
C ARG A 330 -12.05 20.02 -11.22
N SER A 331 -11.57 19.69 -12.42
CA SER A 331 -12.41 19.36 -13.57
C SER A 331 -12.61 17.84 -13.70
N ASN A 332 -13.83 17.35 -13.45
CA ASN A 332 -14.13 15.92 -13.64
C ASN A 332 -13.97 15.51 -15.11
N SER A 333 -14.33 16.38 -16.07
CA SER A 333 -14.23 16.07 -17.49
C SER A 333 -12.78 15.89 -17.92
N PHE A 334 -11.89 16.79 -17.47
CA PHE A 334 -10.45 16.70 -17.71
C PHE A 334 -9.87 15.41 -17.11
N MET A 335 -10.12 15.17 -15.82
CA MET A 335 -9.60 14.00 -15.13
C MET A 335 -10.14 12.69 -15.71
N ARG A 336 -11.41 12.66 -16.15
CA ARG A 336 -12.02 11.51 -16.83
C ARG A 336 -11.39 11.25 -18.19
N ALA A 337 -11.06 12.30 -18.96
CA ALA A 337 -10.37 12.14 -20.22
C ALA A 337 -8.94 11.60 -20.00
N TRP A 338 -8.23 12.10 -19.00
CA TRP A 338 -6.88 11.65 -18.68
C TRP A 338 -6.87 10.20 -18.18
N PHE A 339 -7.75 9.84 -17.24
CA PHE A 339 -7.89 8.47 -16.75
C PHE A 339 -8.19 7.49 -17.90
N ARG A 340 -9.19 7.80 -18.73
CA ARG A 340 -9.52 6.97 -19.91
C ARG A 340 -8.33 6.82 -20.86
N ARG A 341 -7.58 7.90 -21.12
CA ARG A 341 -6.39 7.84 -21.97
C ARG A 341 -5.35 6.87 -21.41
N LEU A 342 -5.06 6.92 -20.10
CA LEU A 342 -4.11 5.99 -19.47
C LEU A 342 -4.64 4.55 -19.49
N LYS A 343 -5.89 4.32 -19.10
CA LYS A 343 -6.53 2.99 -19.18
C LYS A 343 -6.43 2.39 -20.57
N SER A 344 -6.80 3.15 -21.61
CA SER A 344 -6.69 2.68 -22.99
C SER A 344 -5.25 2.52 -23.50
N GLN A 345 -4.27 3.19 -22.89
CA GLN A 345 -2.87 2.90 -23.16
C GLN A 345 -2.48 1.53 -22.59
N VAL A 346 -2.91 1.19 -21.38
CA VAL A 346 -2.70 -0.16 -20.81
C VAL A 346 -3.37 -1.21 -21.68
N GLU A 347 -4.66 -1.03 -22.01
CA GLU A 347 -5.44 -1.99 -22.80
C GLU A 347 -4.86 -2.26 -24.19
N ARG A 348 -4.23 -1.25 -24.82
CA ARG A 348 -3.55 -1.43 -26.12
C ARG A 348 -2.20 -2.15 -26.04
N ALA A 349 -1.61 -2.22 -24.84
CA ALA A 349 -0.34 -2.89 -24.61
C ALA A 349 -0.50 -4.35 -24.16
N LEU A 350 -1.72 -4.75 -23.80
CA LEU A 350 -2.09 -6.15 -23.59
C LEU A 350 -2.28 -6.83 -24.95
#